data_AF-A0AAV0WD25-F1
#
_entry.id   AF-A0AAV0WD25-F1
#
_cell.length_a   1.000
_cell.length_b   1.000
_cell.length_c   1.000
_cell.angle_alpha   90.00
_cell.angle_beta   90.00
_cell.angle_gamma   90.00
#
_symmetry.space_group_name_H-M   'P 1'
#
loop_
_entity.id
_entity.type
_entity.pdbx_description
1 polymer ?
#
loop_
_entity_poly.entity_id
_entity_poly.type
_entity_poly.pdbx_seq_one_letter_code
_entity_poly.pdbx_strand_id
1 'polypeptide(L)'
;MSSTDFEFLINLIGPKVAKENTNFRESISVSVRLAITLSFLSSGESYHSLLYIFKVSKQAISEIVPEVCEALISGLKNYIKVRII
;
A
#
# COMPACT_ATOMS: atom_id res chain seq x y z
N MET A 1 1.10 -4.45 -13.96
CA MET A 1 1.92 -3.23 -13.82
C MET A 1 3.32 -3.54 -14.30
N SER A 2 3.96 -2.59 -14.96
CA SER A 2 5.40 -2.73 -15.22
C SER A 2 6.19 -2.48 -13.92
N SER A 3 7.43 -2.95 -13.85
CA SER A 3 8.29 -2.71 -12.68
C SER A 3 8.51 -1.21 -12.43
N THR A 4 8.59 -0.40 -13.49
CA THR A 4 8.79 1.04 -13.41
C THR A 4 7.57 1.76 -12.81
N ASP A 5 6.35 1.33 -13.13
CA ASP A 5 5.14 1.91 -12.52
C ASP A 5 5.09 1.64 -11.02
N PHE A 6 5.53 0.44 -10.61
CA PHE A 6 5.54 0.04 -9.21
C PHE A 6 6.57 0.85 -8.40
N GLU A 7 7.78 1.03 -8.94
CA GLU A 7 8.80 1.89 -8.32
C GLU A 7 8.36 3.36 -8.26
N PHE A 8 7.69 3.86 -9.30
CA PHE A 8 7.11 5.20 -9.29
C PHE A 8 6.13 5.37 -8.13
N LEU A 9 5.21 4.42 -7.93
CA LEU A 9 4.27 4.48 -6.81
C LEU A 9 4.97 4.40 -5.46
N ILE A 10 5.98 3.54 -5.30
CA ILE A 10 6.78 3.46 -4.07
C ILE A 10 7.41 4.81 -3.75
N ASN A 11 8.03 5.47 -4.72
CA ASN A 11 8.66 6.77 -4.52
C ASN A 11 7.63 7.87 -4.21
N LEU A 12 6.44 7.78 -4.81
CA LEU A 12 5.36 8.74 -4.60
C LEU A 12 4.76 8.65 -3.18
N ILE A 13 4.52 7.44 -2.68
CA ILE A 13 3.87 7.22 -1.37
C ILE A 13 4.87 7.04 -0.23
N GLY A 14 6.11 6.66 -0.52
CA GLY A 14 7.15 6.33 0.45
C GLY A 14 7.27 7.32 1.60
N PRO A 15 7.31 8.64 1.35
CA PRO A 15 7.36 9.64 2.42
C PRO A 15 6.18 9.62 3.40
N LYS A 16 5.02 9.09 3.01
CA LYS A 16 3.81 9.00 3.84
C LYS A 16 3.64 7.65 4.53
N VAL A 17 4.19 6.59 3.94
CA VAL A 17 3.88 5.20 4.31
C VAL A 17 5.14 4.43 4.75
N ALA A 18 6.32 5.03 4.71
CA ALA A 18 7.50 4.44 5.32
C ALA A 18 7.35 4.46 6.85
N LYS A 19 7.59 3.31 7.49
CA LYS A 19 7.73 3.20 8.95
C LYS A 19 9.18 2.97 9.29
N GLU A 20 9.60 3.45 10.45
CA GLU A 20 10.97 3.25 10.94
C GLU A 20 11.13 1.85 11.52
N ASN A 21 12.33 1.30 11.38
CA ASN A 21 12.71 0.06 12.04
C ASN A 21 12.85 0.32 13.54
N THR A 22 12.32 -0.59 14.34
CA THR A 22 12.45 -0.52 15.80
C THR A 22 13.43 -1.58 16.29
N ASN A 23 13.99 -1.41 17.49
CA ASN A 23 14.88 -2.40 18.12
C ASN A 23 14.21 -3.77 18.34
N PHE A 24 12.89 -3.84 18.27
CA PHE A 24 12.12 -5.08 18.47
C PHE A 24 11.70 -5.74 17.16
N ARG A 25 11.54 -4.98 16.07
CA ARG A 25 11.07 -5.50 14.79
C ARG A 25 11.42 -4.58 13.62
N GLU A 26 11.81 -5.21 12.52
CA GLU A 26 11.91 -4.56 11.21
C GLU A 26 10.51 -4.15 10.72
N SER A 27 10.43 -2.93 10.20
CA SER A 27 9.21 -2.39 9.63
C SER A 27 8.84 -3.13 8.34
N ILE A 28 7.55 -3.17 8.02
CA ILE A 28 7.09 -3.71 6.74
C ILE A 28 7.46 -2.69 5.67
N SER A 29 8.28 -3.09 4.71
CA SER A 29 8.77 -2.20 3.66
C SER A 29 7.63 -1.59 2.84
N VAL A 30 7.83 -0.37 2.33
CA VAL A 30 6.84 0.33 1.49
C VAL A 30 6.40 -0.51 0.29
N SER A 31 7.33 -1.27 -0.31
CA SER A 31 7.03 -2.19 -1.42
C SER A 31 6.03 -3.28 -1.02
N VAL A 32 6.21 -3.91 0.14
CA VAL A 32 5.26 -4.94 0.64
C VAL A 32 3.92 -4.30 1.00
N ARG A 33 3.93 -3.14 1.65
CA ARG A 33 2.69 -2.40 2.00
C ARG A 33 1.87 -2.05 0.76
N LEU A 34 2.54 -1.59 -0.30
CA LEU A 34 1.92 -1.29 -1.59
C LEU A 34 1.39 -2.57 -2.26
N ALA A 35 2.18 -3.66 -2.28
CA ALA A 35 1.76 -4.92 -2.88
C ALA A 35 0.50 -5.51 -2.22
N ILE A 36 0.44 -5.52 -0.88
CA ILE A 36 -0.74 -5.96 -0.12
C ILE A 36 -1.98 -5.16 -0.54
N THR A 37 -1.83 -3.84 -0.62
CA THR A 37 -2.95 -2.94 -0.93
C THR A 37 -3.41 -3.11 -2.37
N LEU A 38 -2.49 -3.23 -3.33
CA LEU A 38 -2.85 -3.48 -4.73
C LEU A 38 -3.53 -4.83 -4.91
N SER A 39 -3.06 -5.90 -4.24
CA SER A 39 -3.73 -7.20 -4.26
C SER A 39 -5.13 -7.14 -3.65
N PHE A 40 -5.31 -6.39 -2.57
CA PHE A 40 -6.62 -6.14 -1.98
C PHE A 40 -7.56 -5.42 -2.97
N LEU A 41 -7.08 -4.34 -3.61
CA LEU A 41 -7.88 -3.54 -4.55
C LEU A 41 -8.17 -4.27 -5.86
N SER A 42 -7.24 -5.09 -6.37
CA SER A 42 -7.40 -5.81 -7.62
C SER A 42 -8.34 -7.01 -7.51
N SER A 43 -8.26 -7.73 -6.40
CA SER A 43 -8.88 -9.05 -6.25
C SER A 43 -10.07 -9.04 -5.28
N GLY A 44 -10.17 -8.02 -4.42
CA GLY A 44 -11.20 -7.96 -3.35
C GLY A 44 -11.01 -9.03 -2.28
N GLU A 45 -9.80 -9.59 -2.15
CA GLU A 45 -9.50 -10.67 -1.20
C GLU A 45 -9.71 -10.25 0.25
N SER A 46 -10.15 -11.17 1.10
CA SER A 46 -10.23 -10.90 2.53
C SER A 46 -8.85 -10.73 3.15
N TYR A 47 -8.75 -9.98 4.25
CA TYR A 47 -7.51 -9.85 5.04
C TYR A 47 -6.99 -11.20 5.55
N HIS A 48 -7.84 -12.23 5.63
CA HIS A 48 -7.38 -13.57 5.99
C HIS A 48 -6.52 -14.22 4.92
N SER A 49 -6.92 -14.08 3.67
CA SER A 49 -6.16 -14.64 2.55
C SER A 49 -4.82 -13.90 2.40
N LEU A 50 -4.86 -12.57 2.47
CA LEU A 50 -3.67 -11.72 2.42
C LEU A 50 -2.67 -12.03 3.55
N LEU A 51 -3.14 -12.41 4.74
CA LEU A 51 -2.26 -12.86 5.83
C LEU A 51 -1.42 -14.06 5.41
N TYR A 52 -2.00 -15.06 4.75
CA TYR A 52 -1.25 -16.25 4.34
C TYR A 52 -0.28 -15.96 3.20
N ILE A 53 -0.67 -15.11 2.25
CA ILE A 53 0.13 -14.74 1.08
C ILE A 53 1.35 -13.92 1.50
N PHE A 54 1.13 -12.86 2.29
CA PHE A 54 2.18 -11.89 2.62
C PHE A 54 2.85 -12.15 3.97
N LYS A 55 2.37 -13.12 4.76
CA LYS A 55 2.86 -13.42 6.12
C LYS A 55 2.80 -12.22 7.07
N VAL A 56 1.81 -11.35 6.88
CA VAL A 56 1.54 -10.17 7.72
C VAL A 56 0.27 -10.41 8.53
N SER A 57 0.24 -9.98 9.79
CA SER A 57 -0.94 -10.13 10.64
C SER A 57 -2.15 -9.38 10.07
N LYS A 58 -3.36 -9.90 10.29
CA LYS A 58 -4.61 -9.25 9.85
C LYS A 58 -4.73 -7.83 10.38
N GLN A 59 -4.30 -7.62 11.62
CA GLN A 59 -4.29 -6.31 12.28
C GLN A 59 -3.42 -5.32 11.50
N ALA A 60 -2.17 -5.71 11.19
CA ALA A 60 -1.29 -4.85 10.41
C ALA A 60 -1.84 -4.61 9.00
N ILE A 61 -2.40 -5.62 8.33
CA ILE A 61 -3.04 -5.44 7.00
C ILE A 61 -4.19 -4.42 7.09
N SER A 62 -5.03 -4.51 8.13
CA SER A 62 -6.15 -3.59 8.33
C SER A 62 -5.73 -2.13 8.56
N GLU A 63 -4.51 -1.89 9.04
CA GLU A 63 -3.93 -0.55 9.13
C GLU A 63 -3.23 -0.13 7.82
N ILE A 64 -2.53 -1.06 7.17
CA ILE A 64 -1.74 -0.81 5.96
C ILE A 64 -2.64 -0.38 4.80
N VAL A 65 -3.73 -1.12 4.55
CA VAL A 65 -4.61 -0.89 3.40
C VAL A 65 -5.15 0.55 3.37
N PRO A 66 -5.81 1.06 4.43
CA PRO A 66 -6.30 2.45 4.42
C PRO A 66 -5.16 3.48 4.35
N GLU A 67 -4.04 3.29 5.07
CA GLU A 67 -2.90 4.21 5.05
C GLU A 67 -2.30 4.35 3.64
N VAL A 68 -2.13 3.23 2.92
CA VAL A 68 -1.63 3.23 1.53
C VAL A 68 -2.67 3.83 0.59
N CYS A 69 -3.96 3.53 0.76
CA CYS A 69 -5.03 4.11 -0.05
C CYS A 69 -5.07 5.64 0.06
N GLU A 70 -4.98 6.20 1.28
CA GLU A 70 -4.92 7.64 1.50
C GLU A 70 -3.68 8.27 0.86
N ALA A 71 -2.53 7.62 0.99
CA ALA A 71 -1.30 8.07 0.35
C ALA A 71 -1.40 8.07 -1.18
N LEU A 72 -2.00 7.02 -1.77
CA LEU A 72 -2.24 6.93 -3.21
C LEU A 72 -3.20 8.00 -3.70
N ILE A 73 -4.33 8.20 -3.02
CA ILE A 73 -5.32 9.25 -3.36
C ILE A 73 -4.64 10.62 -3.32
N SER A 74 -3.85 10.89 -2.28
CA SER A 74 -3.14 12.15 -2.15
C SER A 74 -2.04 12.33 -3.21
N GLY A 75 -1.27 11.28 -3.52
CA GLY A 75 -0.17 11.35 -4.47
C GLY A 75 -0.65 11.45 -5.92
N LEU A 76 -1.75 10.76 -6.24
CA LEU A 76 -2.32 10.72 -7.58
C LEU A 76 -3.38 11.80 -7.83
N LYS A 77 -3.67 12.65 -6.84
CA LYS A 77 -4.70 13.71 -6.93
C LYS A 77 -4.60 14.54 -8.21
N ASN A 78 -3.38 14.88 -8.63
CA ASN A 78 -3.15 15.70 -9.83
C ASN A 78 -3.40 14.96 -11.16
N TYR A 79 -3.47 13.63 -11.12
CA TYR A 79 -3.75 12.77 -12.27
C TYR A 79 -5.23 12.44 -12.42
N ILE A 80 -6.01 12.59 -11.33
CA ILE A 80 -7.45 12.31 -11.34
C ILE A 80 -8.18 13.55 -11.88
N LYS A 81 -8.45 13.55 -13.20
CA LYS A 81 -9.39 14.50 -13.80
C LYS A 81 -10.82 14.04 -13.51
N VAL A 82 -11.37 14.48 -12.37
CA VAL A 82 -12.81 14.33 -12.15
C VAL A 82 -13.51 15.31 -13.09
N ARG A 83 -14.09 14.76 -14.18
CA ARG A 83 -14.98 15.53 -15.05
C ARG A 83 -16.27 15.74 -14.25
N ILE A 84 -16.37 16.88 -13.57
CA ILE A 84 -17.63 17.29 -12.94
C ILE A 84 -18.61 17.54 -14.10
N ILE A 85 -19.66 16.72 -14.14
CA ILE A 85 -20.83 16.85 -15.04
C ILE A 85 -21.85 17.72 -14.34
#